data_AF-A0A7K2MQR9-F1
#
_entry.id   AF-A0A7K2MQR9-F1
#
_cell.length_a   1.000
_cell.length_b   1.000
_cell.length_c   1.000
_cell.angle_alpha   90.00
_cell.angle_beta   90.00
_cell.angle_gamma   90.00
#
_symmetry.space_group_name_H-M   'P 1'
#
loop_
_entity.id
_entity.type
_entity.pdbx_description
1 polymer ?
#
loop_
_entity_poly.entity_id
_entity_poly.type
_entity_poly.pdbx_seq_one_letter_code
_entity_poly.pdbx_strand_id
1 'polypeptide(L)'
;MPSYLSPGVYVEEVASGSRPIEGVGTSVAAFVGLAPTGPLNEPTLVTNWTQYVAAFGDFTGGYYLAHSVYGFFNNGGSAAYIVRVGGSADDAVAGETAGGTSAPAAVTGGTAKA
;
A
#
# COMPACT_ATOMS: atom_id res chain seq x y z
N MET A 1 40.40 14.75 16.26
CA MET A 1 41.25 15.24 15.15
C MET A 1 42.51 14.39 15.11
N PRO A 2 42.96 13.90 13.95
CA PRO A 2 44.18 13.10 13.88
C PRO A 2 45.39 13.96 14.25
N SER A 3 46.27 13.49 15.13
CA SER A 3 47.54 14.16 15.41
C SER A 3 48.66 13.43 14.69
N TYR A 4 49.21 14.05 13.66
CA TYR A 4 50.35 13.55 12.92
C TYR A 4 51.66 14.01 13.59
N LEU A 5 52.38 13.06 14.18
CA LEU A 5 53.55 13.33 15.04
C LEU A 5 54.90 13.25 14.30
N SER A 6 54.90 13.15 12.96
CA SER A 6 56.12 13.12 12.16
C SER A 6 55.98 13.91 10.85
N PRO A 7 57.04 14.58 10.37
CA PRO A 7 57.02 15.26 9.08
C PRO A 7 56.80 14.24 7.96
N GLY A 8 55.67 14.34 7.26
CA GLY A 8 55.29 13.42 6.18
C GLY A 8 54.02 13.86 5.47
N VAL A 9 53.79 13.34 4.26
CA VAL A 9 52.52 13.54 3.54
C VAL A 9 51.56 12.44 3.96
N TYR A 10 50.39 12.83 4.48
CA TYR A 10 49.33 11.91 4.89
C TYR A 10 48.14 12.08 3.95
N VAL A 11 47.73 10.98 3.32
CA VAL A 11 46.55 10.92 2.48
C VAL A 11 45.40 10.41 3.33
N GLU A 12 44.36 11.23 3.47
CA GLU A 12 43.09 10.81 4.07
C GLU A 12 42.07 10.66 2.93
N GLU A 13 41.66 9.41 2.65
CA GLU A 13 40.49 9.18 1.82
C GLU A 13 39.24 9.47 2.65
N VAL A 14 38.78 10.71 2.58
CA VAL A 14 37.42 11.03 2.99
C VAL A 14 36.51 10.46 1.92
N ALA A 15 35.72 9.44 2.26
CA ALA A 15 34.75 8.84 1.35
C ALA A 15 33.69 9.88 0.94
N SER A 16 34.00 10.68 -0.07
CA SER A 16 33.07 11.61 -0.70
C SER A 16 32.27 10.85 -1.77
N GLY A 17 31.54 9.84 -1.32
CA GLY A 17 30.45 9.28 -2.11
C GLY A 17 29.23 10.14 -1.88
N SER A 18 28.89 11.02 -2.83
CA SER A 18 27.54 11.60 -2.87
C SER A 18 26.56 10.44 -2.83
N ARG A 19 25.72 10.33 -1.80
CA ARG A 19 24.62 9.36 -1.78
C ARG A 19 23.74 9.66 -2.98
N PRO A 20 23.72 8.82 -4.03
CA PRO A 20 22.89 9.08 -5.19
C PRO A 20 21.43 9.15 -4.75
N ILE A 21 20.67 10.07 -5.32
CA ILE A 21 19.21 10.10 -5.10
C ILE A 21 18.64 8.96 -5.93
N GLU A 22 18.19 7.91 -5.24
CA GLU A 22 17.49 6.79 -5.87
C GLU A 22 16.21 7.30 -6.56
N GLY A 23 15.99 6.86 -7.80
CA GLY A 23 14.75 7.13 -8.51
C GLY A 23 13.59 6.40 -7.81
N VAL A 24 12.68 7.15 -7.19
CA VAL A 24 11.46 6.59 -6.60
C VAL A 24 10.37 6.53 -7.68
N GLY A 25 9.65 5.42 -7.76
CA GLY A 25 8.51 5.28 -8.67
C GLY A 25 7.45 6.35 -8.38
N THR A 26 7.18 7.21 -9.35
CA THR A 26 6.21 8.32 -9.23
C THR A 26 4.75 7.89 -9.48
N SER A 27 4.52 6.60 -9.74
CA SER A 27 3.22 6.04 -10.16
C SER A 27 2.72 4.95 -9.21
N VAL A 28 2.75 5.21 -7.90
CA VAL A 28 2.12 4.32 -6.90
C VAL A 28 0.77 4.93 -6.49
N ALA A 29 -0.31 4.30 -6.93
CA ALA A 29 -1.67 4.73 -6.59
C ALA A 29 -2.13 4.12 -5.25
N ALA A 30 -3.17 4.68 -4.65
CA ALA A 30 -3.87 4.05 -3.53
C ALA A 30 -5.37 4.04 -3.82
N PHE A 31 -6.01 2.87 -3.70
CA PHE A 31 -7.44 2.69 -3.87
C PHE A 31 -8.05 2.24 -2.55
N VAL A 32 -9.04 3.00 -2.08
CA VAL A 32 -9.78 2.72 -0.85
C VAL A 32 -11.23 2.47 -1.22
N GLY A 33 -11.78 1.33 -0.80
CA GLY A 33 -13.18 1.03 -1.09
C GLY A 33 -13.62 -0.32 -0.57
N LEU A 34 -14.85 -0.68 -0.94
CA LEU A 34 -15.46 -1.93 -0.53
C LEU A 34 -15.00 -3.05 -1.45
N ALA A 35 -14.64 -4.20 -0.85
CA ALA A 35 -14.33 -5.43 -1.57
C ALA A 35 -15.07 -6.62 -0.93
N PRO A 36 -15.43 -7.67 -1.70
CA PRO A 36 -16.13 -8.83 -1.18
C PRO A 36 -15.27 -9.66 -0.22
N THR A 37 -13.95 -9.72 -0.44
CA THR A 37 -13.00 -10.46 0.40
C THR A 37 -11.71 -9.66 0.60
N GLY A 38 -10.82 -10.18 1.43
CA GLY A 38 -9.49 -9.63 1.68
C GLY A 38 -9.34 -8.94 3.03
N PRO A 39 -8.09 -8.57 3.39
CA PRO A 39 -7.77 -7.94 4.67
C PRO A 39 -8.54 -6.64 4.88
N LEU A 40 -9.17 -6.48 6.04
CA LEU A 40 -9.98 -5.31 6.38
C LEU A 40 -9.11 -4.21 6.99
N ASN A 41 -9.23 -2.98 6.48
CA ASN A 41 -8.47 -1.80 6.92
C ASN A 41 -6.94 -1.95 6.85
N GLU A 42 -6.43 -2.95 6.12
CA GLU A 42 -5.01 -3.20 5.95
C GLU A 42 -4.56 -2.83 4.52
N PRO A 43 -3.58 -1.92 4.37
CA PRO A 43 -3.05 -1.54 3.06
C PRO A 43 -2.19 -2.65 2.46
N THR A 44 -2.72 -3.30 1.42
CA THR A 44 -2.01 -4.38 0.70
C THR A 44 -1.40 -3.85 -0.59
N LEU A 45 -0.10 -4.08 -0.80
CA LEU A 45 0.58 -3.74 -2.05
C LEU A 45 0.18 -4.72 -3.15
N VAL A 46 -0.33 -4.20 -4.26
CA VAL A 46 -0.74 -4.95 -5.45
C VAL A 46 -0.02 -4.39 -6.67
N THR A 47 0.60 -5.27 -7.46
CA THR A 47 1.44 -4.92 -8.62
C THR A 47 0.84 -5.33 -9.96
N ASN A 48 -0.22 -6.13 -9.95
CA ASN A 48 -0.92 -6.56 -11.15
C ASN A 48 -2.37 -6.96 -10.84
N TRP A 49 -3.19 -7.05 -11.88
CA TRP A 49 -4.60 -7.41 -11.76
C TRP A 49 -4.84 -8.79 -11.14
N THR A 50 -4.06 -9.81 -11.51
CA THR A 50 -4.22 -11.17 -10.97
C THR A 50 -4.01 -11.21 -9.46
N GLN A 51 -3.05 -10.43 -8.97
CA GLN A 51 -2.78 -10.27 -7.54
C GLN A 51 -3.95 -9.56 -6.82
N TYR A 52 -4.58 -8.58 -7.47
CA TYR A 52 -5.81 -7.98 -6.94
C TYR A 52 -6.92 -9.01 -6.77
N VAL A 53 -7.23 -9.76 -7.83
CA VAL A 53 -8.32 -10.75 -7.84
C VAL A 53 -8.08 -11.85 -6.79
N ALA A 54 -6.83 -12.28 -6.62
CA ALA A 54 -6.48 -13.28 -5.60
C ALA A 54 -6.69 -12.79 -4.17
N ALA A 55 -6.45 -11.51 -3.88
CA ALA A 55 -6.53 -10.95 -2.53
C ALA A 55 -7.93 -10.41 -2.18
N PHE A 56 -8.59 -9.73 -3.13
CA PHE A 56 -9.81 -8.95 -2.90
C PHE A 56 -11.04 -9.44 -3.66
N GLY A 57 -10.86 -10.42 -4.56
CA GLY A 57 -11.92 -10.99 -5.39
C GLY A 57 -12.11 -10.27 -6.73
N ASP A 58 -12.87 -10.93 -7.61
CA ASP A 58 -13.18 -10.43 -8.96
C ASP A 58 -14.39 -9.47 -8.96
N PHE A 59 -14.81 -9.03 -10.14
CA PHE A 59 -15.99 -8.19 -10.35
C PHE A 59 -17.23 -8.76 -9.64
N THR A 60 -17.66 -8.06 -8.60
CA THR A 60 -18.81 -8.44 -7.78
C THR A 60 -19.80 -7.29 -7.74
N GLY A 61 -21.09 -7.59 -7.95
CA GLY A 61 -22.15 -6.59 -7.89
C GLY A 61 -22.18 -5.86 -6.54
N GLY A 62 -22.34 -4.54 -6.57
CA GLY A 62 -22.29 -3.69 -5.37
C GLY A 62 -20.89 -3.26 -4.93
N TYR A 63 -19.83 -3.77 -5.58
CA TYR A 63 -18.44 -3.43 -5.28
C TYR A 63 -17.75 -2.79 -6.49
N TYR A 64 -17.41 -1.50 -6.38
CA TYR A 64 -16.79 -0.74 -7.48
C TYR A 64 -15.27 -0.71 -7.44
N LEU A 65 -14.63 -1.19 -6.36
CA LEU A 65 -13.18 -1.18 -6.20
C LEU A 65 -12.47 -1.95 -7.31
N ALA A 66 -13.02 -3.12 -7.69
CA ALA A 66 -12.49 -3.96 -8.76
C ALA A 66 -12.44 -3.22 -10.11
N HIS A 67 -13.47 -2.41 -10.42
CA HIS A 67 -13.54 -1.65 -11.67
C HIS A 67 -12.48 -0.57 -11.75
N SER A 68 -12.27 0.18 -10.67
CA SER A 68 -11.26 1.23 -10.59
C SER A 68 -9.84 0.67 -10.71
N VAL A 69 -9.57 -0.43 -10.01
CA VAL A 69 -8.25 -1.08 -10.00
C VAL A 69 -7.95 -1.74 -11.36
N TYR A 70 -8.94 -2.39 -11.96
CA TYR A 70 -8.81 -2.94 -13.31
C TYR A 70 -8.49 -1.85 -14.32
N GLY A 71 -9.21 -0.74 -14.28
CA GLY A 71 -8.95 0.42 -15.14
C GLY A 71 -7.54 0.97 -14.95
N PHE A 72 -7.06 1.09 -13.72
CA PHE A 72 -5.70 1.55 -13.43
C PHE A 72 -4.63 0.66 -14.08
N PHE A 73 -4.68 -0.65 -13.86
CA PHE A 73 -3.71 -1.57 -14.44
C PHE A 73 -3.81 -1.63 -15.97
N ASN A 74 -5.03 -1.56 -16.53
CA ASN A 74 -5.23 -1.53 -17.97
C ASN A 74 -4.74 -0.23 -18.63
N ASN A 75 -4.68 0.88 -17.90
CA ASN A 75 -4.13 2.16 -18.35
C ASN A 75 -2.60 2.28 -18.12
N GLY A 76 -1.90 1.20 -17.76
CA GLY A 76 -0.46 1.20 -17.57
C GLY A 76 0.01 1.57 -16.16
N GLY A 77 -0.88 1.50 -15.16
CA GLY A 77 -0.49 1.61 -13.75
C GLY A 77 0.44 0.47 -13.32
N SER A 78 1.48 0.79 -12.54
CA SER A 78 2.54 -0.18 -12.18
C SER A 78 2.36 -0.78 -10.78
N ALA A 79 1.95 0.01 -9.80
CA ALA A 79 1.73 -0.45 -8.44
C ALA A 79 0.60 0.34 -7.78
N ALA A 80 -0.19 -0.35 -6.97
CA ALA A 80 -1.25 0.26 -6.19
C ALA A 80 -1.34 -0.36 -4.79
N TYR A 81 -1.57 0.48 -3.79
CA TYR A 81 -2.02 0.02 -2.48
C TYR A 81 -3.53 -0.08 -2.47
N ILE A 82 -4.04 -1.22 -2.03
CA ILE A 82 -5.47 -1.49 -1.95
C ILE A 82 -5.86 -1.60 -0.48
N VAL A 83 -6.84 -0.80 -0.08
CA VAL A 83 -7.42 -0.84 1.26
C VAL A 83 -8.89 -1.20 1.12
N ARG A 84 -9.25 -2.40 1.56
CA ARG A 84 -10.64 -2.78 1.75
C ARG A 84 -11.14 -2.13 3.03
N VAL A 85 -12.19 -1.33 2.93
CA VAL A 85 -12.89 -0.74 4.07
C VAL A 85 -14.25 -1.41 4.26
N GLY A 86 -14.76 -1.39 5.48
CA GLY A 86 -16.01 -2.01 5.91
C GLY A 86 -15.98 -2.26 7.42
N GLY A 87 -17.15 -2.50 8.02
CA GLY A 87 -17.24 -2.74 9.46
C GLY A 87 -17.01 -1.49 10.34
N SER A 88 -17.14 -1.65 11.65
CA SER A 88 -16.75 -0.65 12.65
C SER A 88 -15.24 -0.72 12.91
N ALA A 89 -14.66 0.32 13.51
CA ALA A 89 -13.21 0.38 13.78
C ALA A 89 -12.68 -0.82 14.61
N ASP A 90 -13.56 -1.46 15.39
CA ASP A 90 -13.28 -2.68 16.15
C ASP A 90 -13.09 -3.94 15.29
N ASP A 91 -13.62 -3.97 14.07
CA ASP A 91 -13.49 -5.10 13.13
C ASP A 91 -12.09 -5.14 12.47
N ALA A 92 -11.29 -4.07 12.61
CA ALA A 92 -9.94 -3.98 12.05
C ALA A 92 -8.92 -4.91 12.73
N VAL A 93 -9.24 -5.46 13.90
CA VAL A 93 -8.31 -6.28 14.71
C VAL A 93 -8.55 -7.79 14.57
N ALA A 94 -9.65 -8.19 13.91
CA ALA A 94 -9.97 -9.59 13.68
C ALA A 94 -9.62 -9.96 12.24
N GLY A 95 -8.47 -10.61 12.06
CA GLY A 95 -8.18 -11.36 10.85
C GLY A 95 -9.14 -12.54 10.74
N GLU A 96 -10.38 -12.29 10.34
CA GLU A 96 -11.37 -13.33 10.09
C GLU A 96 -11.99 -13.21 8.71
N THR A 97 -11.82 -14.31 7.97
CA THR A 97 -12.36 -14.62 6.66
C THR A 97 -13.89 -14.59 6.67
N ALA A 98 -14.49 -13.41 6.53
CA ALA A 98 -15.92 -13.31 6.26
C ALA A 98 -16.17 -13.58 4.77
N GLY A 99 -16.17 -14.86 4.41
CA GLY A 99 -16.74 -15.37 3.17
C GLY A 99 -18.26 -15.25 3.24
N GLY A 100 -18.81 -14.17 2.70
CA GLY A 100 -20.25 -13.98 2.60
C GLY A 100 -20.56 -12.98 1.51
N THR A 101 -21.36 -13.39 0.53
CA THR A 101 -21.95 -12.54 -0.52
C THR A 101 -23.00 -11.62 0.11
N SER A 102 -22.58 -10.77 1.03
CA SER A 102 -23.42 -9.77 1.69
C SER A 102 -23.22 -8.43 1.00
N ALA A 103 -24.29 -7.66 0.89
CA ALA A 103 -24.24 -6.28 0.42
C ALA A 103 -23.16 -5.49 1.21
N PRO A 104 -22.47 -4.53 0.58
CA PRO A 104 -21.40 -3.80 1.24
C PRO A 104 -21.90 -3.16 2.55
N ALA A 105 -21.27 -3.50 3.67
CA ALA A 105 -21.53 -2.82 4.92
C ALA A 105 -21.17 -1.33 4.75
N ALA A 106 -22.11 -0.45 5.12
CA ALA A 106 -21.87 0.99 5.07
C ALA A 106 -20.66 1.35 5.95
N VAL A 107 -19.81 2.27 5.48
CA VAL A 107 -18.76 2.85 6.30
C VAL A 107 -19.42 3.70 7.39
N THR A 108 -19.65 3.12 8.56
CA THR A 108 -20.10 3.87 9.73
C THR A 108 -18.89 4.61 10.28
N GLY A 109 -18.79 5.90 9.96
CA GLY A 109 -17.72 6.76 10.47
C GLY A 109 -17.67 6.66 12.00
N GLY A 110 -16.50 6.31 12.54
CA GLY A 110 -16.27 6.31 13.97
C GLY A 110 -16.61 7.68 14.53
N THR A 111 -17.47 7.73 15.55
CA THR A 111 -17.76 8.96 16.29
C THR A 111 -16.44 9.55 16.77
N ALA A 112 -16.11 10.74 16.25
CA ALA A 112 -14.93 11.47 16.69
C ALA A 112 -15.01 11.67 18.21
N LYS A 113 -14.06 11.10 18.93
CA LYS A 113 -13.92 11.32 20.37
C LYS A 113 -13.47 12.77 20.56
N ALA A 114 -14.36 13.60 21.12
CA ALA A 114 -14.09 14.96 21.55
C ALA A 114 -13.10 15.01 22.72
#